data_AF-A0A9D5JKN9-F1
#
_entry.id   AF-A0A9D5JKN9-F1
#
_cell.length_a   1.000
_cell.length_b   1.000
_cell.length_c   1.000
_cell.angle_alpha   90.00
_cell.angle_beta   90.00
_cell.angle_gamma   90.00
#
_symmetry.space_group_name_H-M   'P 1'
#
loop_
_entity.id
_entity.type
_entity.pdbx_description
1 polymer ?
#
loop_
_entity_poly.entity_id
_entity_poly.type
_entity_poly.pdbx_seq_one_letter_code
_entity_poly.pdbx_strand_id
1 'polypeptide(L)'
;MDKPVKDILICGGGLAAWITAAALSRALPDEVNITVLDIPDTDKFDMLYGTVTAPAAYGFFLEIGLSEPDLLRLTHTAFSFGTHYMQWGSPSRSWVQCHHLPFPARDNVPFVHYFTG
;
A
#
# COMPACT_ATOMS: atom_id res chain seq x y z
N MET A 1 -7.90 -36.24 8.49
CA MET A 1 -7.60 -35.04 9.30
C MET A 1 -6.35 -34.43 8.71
N ASP A 2 -6.47 -33.24 8.14
CA ASP A 2 -5.31 -32.53 7.60
C ASP A 2 -4.42 -32.06 8.75
N LYS A 3 -3.11 -32.23 8.56
CA LYS A 3 -2.12 -31.76 9.55
C LYS A 3 -2.09 -30.22 9.51
N PRO A 4 -1.98 -29.56 10.67
CA PRO A 4 -1.80 -28.12 10.70
C PRO A 4 -0.52 -27.74 9.95
N VAL A 5 -0.58 -26.66 9.16
CA VAL A 5 0.58 -26.10 8.47
C VAL A 5 1.56 -25.58 9.52
N LYS A 6 2.81 -26.01 9.45
CA LYS A 6 3.88 -25.61 10.37
C LYS A 6 5.01 -24.84 9.73
N ASP A 7 5.18 -24.97 8.41
CA ASP A 7 6.32 -24.40 7.70
C ASP A 7 5.81 -23.66 6.47
N ILE A 8 6.16 -22.37 6.39
CA ILE A 8 5.82 -21.48 5.28
C ILE A 8 7.13 -20.99 4.66
N LEU A 9 7.32 -21.30 3.38
CA LEU A 9 8.42 -20.77 2.57
C LEU A 9 7.90 -19.64 1.69
N ILE A 10 8.45 -18.44 1.88
CA ILE A 10 8.22 -17.28 1.01
C ILE A 10 9.35 -17.27 -0.02
N CYS A 11 9.02 -17.58 -1.27
CA CYS A 11 9.98 -17.56 -2.38
C CYS A 11 9.97 -16.18 -3.04
N GLY A 12 10.99 -15.37 -2.75
CA GLY A 12 11.12 -14.02 -3.30
C GLY A 12 11.96 -13.13 -2.38
N GLY A 13 12.55 -12.08 -2.96
CA GLY A 13 13.22 -11.01 -2.23
C GLY A 13 12.41 -9.71 -2.19
N GLY A 14 13.05 -8.63 -1.78
CA GLY A 14 12.46 -7.30 -1.75
C GLY A 14 11.31 -7.11 -0.76
N LEU A 15 10.68 -5.96 -0.86
CA LEU A 15 9.66 -5.41 0.02
C LEU A 15 8.42 -6.30 0.07
N ALA A 16 7.99 -6.86 -1.06
CA ALA A 16 6.83 -7.76 -1.09
C ALA A 16 7.05 -9.00 -0.19
N ALA A 17 8.23 -9.62 -0.25
CA ALA A 17 8.56 -10.78 0.58
C ALA A 17 8.65 -10.40 2.06
N TRP A 18 9.34 -9.30 2.38
CA TRP A 18 9.53 -8.85 3.77
C TRP A 18 8.23 -8.36 4.42
N ILE A 19 7.37 -7.63 3.69
CA ILE A 19 6.04 -7.25 4.17
C ILE A 19 5.19 -8.50 4.42
N THR A 20 5.24 -9.47 3.52
CA THR A 20 4.51 -10.74 3.69
C THR A 20 4.98 -11.49 4.93
N ALA A 21 6.30 -11.59 5.13
CA ALA A 21 6.89 -12.23 6.30
C ALA A 21 6.48 -11.52 7.61
N ALA A 22 6.53 -10.19 7.64
CA ALA A 22 6.13 -9.40 8.80
C ALA A 22 4.62 -9.49 9.11
N ALA A 23 3.78 -9.56 8.09
CA ALA A 23 2.35 -9.75 8.26
C ALA A 23 2.04 -11.16 8.81
N LEU A 24 2.64 -12.19 8.23
CA LEU A 24 2.45 -13.57 8.66
C LEU A 24 2.98 -13.81 10.07
N SER A 25 4.13 -13.23 10.44
CA SER A 25 4.69 -13.41 11.78
C SER A 25 3.84 -12.79 12.88
N ARG A 26 3.01 -11.78 12.57
CA ARG A 26 2.04 -11.20 13.51
C ARG A 26 0.68 -11.86 13.49
N ALA A 27 0.28 -12.44 12.36
CA ALA A 27 -1.03 -13.07 12.20
C ALA A 27 -1.05 -14.54 12.66
N LEU A 28 0.10 -15.22 12.63
CA LEU A 28 0.20 -16.64 12.92
C LEU A 28 0.79 -16.91 14.32
N PRO A 29 0.48 -18.07 14.93
CA PRO A 29 1.10 -18.51 16.16
C PRO A 29 2.61 -18.73 16.01
N ASP A 30 3.36 -18.58 17.10
CA ASP A 30 4.82 -18.74 17.16
C ASP A 30 5.30 -20.15 16.75
N GLU A 31 4.42 -21.16 16.75
CA GLU A 31 4.74 -22.51 16.30
C GLU A 31 4.85 -22.68 14.78
N VAL A 32 4.51 -21.64 14.00
CA VAL A 32 4.67 -21.64 12.54
C VAL A 32 6.03 -21.06 12.15
N ASN A 33 6.85 -21.87 11.51
CA ASN A 33 8.14 -21.46 10.96
C ASN A 33 7.94 -20.72 9.64
N ILE A 34 8.39 -19.47 9.58
CA ILE A 34 8.38 -18.66 8.36
C ILE A 34 9.81 -18.52 7.85
N THR A 35 10.09 -18.97 6.64
CA THR A 35 11.39 -18.83 5.98
C THR A 35 11.24 -17.98 4.73
N VAL A 36 12.11 -16.98 4.57
CA VAL A 36 12.20 -16.20 3.33
C VAL A 36 13.40 -16.70 2.54
N LEU A 37 13.16 -17.18 1.32
CA LEU A 37 14.21 -17.46 0.35
C LEU A 37 14.42 -16.20 -0.49
N ASP A 38 15.43 -15.42 -0.12
CA ASP A 38 15.80 -14.23 -0.85
C ASP A 38 16.43 -14.60 -2.20
N ILE A 39 15.88 -14.02 -3.28
CA ILE A 39 16.34 -14.26 -4.64
C ILE A 39 17.23 -13.06 -5.03
N PRO A 40 18.46 -13.29 -5.50
CA PRO A 40 19.35 -12.22 -5.92
C PRO A 40 18.69 -11.31 -6.95
N ASP A 41 19.04 -10.02 -6.92
CA ASP A 41 18.56 -8.99 -7.86
C ASP A 41 17.06 -8.63 -7.78
N THR A 42 16.30 -9.16 -6.81
CA THR A 42 14.87 -8.79 -6.65
C THR A 42 14.69 -7.30 -6.34
N ASP A 43 15.60 -6.71 -5.55
CA ASP A 43 15.56 -5.30 -5.16
C ASP A 43 15.58 -4.32 -6.35
N LYS A 44 16.15 -4.74 -7.50
CA LYS A 44 16.21 -3.91 -8.72
C LYS A 44 14.84 -3.75 -9.39
N PHE A 45 13.93 -4.69 -9.15
CA PHE A 45 12.56 -4.69 -9.65
C PHE A 45 11.55 -4.27 -8.59
N ASP A 46 12.02 -4.14 -7.35
CA ASP A 46 11.24 -3.72 -6.19
C ASP A 46 11.05 -2.20 -6.16
N MET A 47 10.68 -1.65 -7.31
CA MET A 47 9.92 -0.41 -7.34
C MET A 47 8.48 -0.81 -7.06
N LEU A 48 8.00 -0.50 -5.85
CA LEU A 48 6.57 -0.31 -5.64
C LEU A 48 6.05 0.47 -6.85
N TYR A 49 5.07 -0.07 -7.58
CA TYR A 49 4.48 0.60 -8.74
C TYR A 49 4.09 2.04 -8.34
N GLY A 50 4.95 3.01 -8.66
CA GLY A 50 4.81 4.38 -8.20
C GLY A 50 5.10 4.56 -6.70
N THR A 51 5.76 5.67 -6.40
CA THR A 51 6.08 6.26 -5.09
C THR A 51 4.86 6.62 -4.21
N VAL A 52 3.74 5.91 -4.35
CA VAL A 52 2.47 6.21 -3.71
C VAL A 52 1.88 4.93 -3.16
N THR A 53 2.07 4.74 -1.85
CA THR A 53 1.29 3.79 -1.09
C THR A 53 -0.16 4.28 -1.03
N ALA A 54 -1.13 3.39 -1.32
CA ALA A 54 -2.54 3.74 -1.18
C ALA A 54 -2.86 4.14 0.27
N PRO A 55 -3.78 5.09 0.52
CA PRO A 55 -4.12 5.53 1.88
C PRO A 55 -4.51 4.37 2.81
N ALA A 56 -5.16 3.32 2.28
CA ALA A 56 -5.59 2.15 3.04
C ALA A 56 -4.42 1.30 3.60
N ALA A 57 -3.22 1.41 3.01
CA ALA A 57 -2.07 0.63 3.46
C ALA A 57 -1.49 1.12 4.80
N TYR A 58 -1.83 2.36 5.22
CA TYR A 58 -1.39 2.87 6.51
C TYR A 58 -1.88 2.01 7.68
N GLY A 59 -3.16 1.61 7.65
CA GLY A 59 -3.72 0.72 8.67
C GLY A 59 -3.00 -0.62 8.72
N PHE A 60 -2.72 -1.20 7.54
CA PHE A 60 -1.96 -2.43 7.43
C PHE A 60 -0.53 -2.29 7.99
N PHE A 61 0.17 -1.19 7.73
CA PHE A 61 1.51 -0.97 8.29
C PHE A 61 1.51 -0.91 9.81
N LEU A 62 0.53 -0.20 10.40
CA LEU A 62 0.34 -0.20 11.85
C LEU A 62 0.03 -1.60 12.39
N GLU A 63 -0.82 -2.36 11.69
CA GLU A 63 -1.16 -3.74 12.03
C GLU A 63 0.04 -4.68 12.00
N ILE A 64 1.07 -4.39 11.18
CA ILE A 64 2.33 -5.15 11.18
C ILE A 64 3.43 -4.53 12.07
N GLY A 65 3.13 -3.45 12.78
CA GLY A 65 4.04 -2.82 13.75
C GLY A 65 4.96 -1.74 13.20
N LEU A 66 4.69 -1.25 11.98
CA LEU A 66 5.40 -0.13 11.39
C LEU A 66 4.60 1.14 11.61
N SER A 67 5.11 2.03 12.46
CA SER A 67 4.46 3.32 12.73
C SER A 67 4.82 4.38 11.70
N GLU A 68 4.00 5.43 11.59
CA GLU A 68 4.31 6.58 10.70
C GLU A 68 5.71 7.17 10.97
N PRO A 69 6.11 7.41 12.24
CA PRO A 69 7.46 7.88 12.51
C PRO A 69 8.56 6.93 12.03
N ASP A 70 8.35 5.62 12.12
CA ASP A 70 9.33 4.63 11.65
C ASP A 70 9.47 4.72 10.13
N LEU A 71 8.35 4.75 9.41
CA LEU A 71 8.34 4.88 7.96
C LEU A 71 9.01 6.17 7.49
N LEU A 72 8.70 7.32 8.11
CA LEU A 72 9.28 8.61 7.74
C LEU A 72 10.77 8.75 8.08
N ARG A 73 11.26 8.07 9.13
CA ARG A 73 12.66 8.16 9.56
C ARG A 73 13.57 7.15 8.87
N LEU A 74 13.05 5.95 8.62
CA LEU A 74 13.82 4.84 8.05
C LEU A 74 13.78 4.83 6.52
N THR A 75 12.93 5.65 5.91
CA THR A 75 12.78 5.72 4.44
C THR A 75 12.76 7.17 3.95
N HIS A 76 12.91 7.35 2.63
CA HIS A 76 12.76 8.65 1.97
C HIS A 76 11.30 8.96 1.56
N THR A 77 10.34 8.51 2.36
CA THR A 77 8.91 8.71 2.12
C THR A 77 8.46 10.15 2.37
N ALA A 78 7.45 10.62 1.61
CA ALA A 78 6.74 11.86 1.84
C ALA A 78 5.21 11.63 1.78
N PHE A 79 4.44 12.59 2.28
CA PHE A 79 2.98 12.53 2.20
C PHE A 79 2.47 12.72 0.76
N SER A 80 1.48 11.92 0.37
CA SER A 80 0.79 12.03 -0.91
C SER A 80 -0.69 12.32 -0.68
N PHE A 81 -1.22 13.38 -1.29
CA PHE A 81 -2.63 13.79 -1.17
C PHE A 81 -3.48 13.41 -2.38
N GLY A 82 -2.85 12.95 -3.46
CA GLY A 82 -3.52 12.59 -4.70
C GLY A 82 -2.56 12.63 -5.89
N THR A 83 -3.11 12.54 -7.09
CA THR A 83 -2.38 12.59 -8.35
C THR A 83 -2.77 13.84 -9.13
N HIS A 84 -1.77 14.62 -9.53
CA HIS A 84 -1.95 15.75 -10.44
C HIS A 84 -1.73 15.28 -11.87
N TYR A 85 -2.80 15.18 -12.64
CA TYR A 85 -2.76 14.87 -14.07
C TYR A 85 -2.50 16.16 -14.83
N MET A 86 -1.42 16.18 -15.62
CA MET A 86 -0.99 17.35 -16.38
C MET A 86 -1.07 17.08 -17.88
N GLN A 87 -1.69 17.99 -18.64
CA GLN A 87 -1.75 17.93 -20.11
C GLN A 87 -2.26 16.59 -20.66
N TRP A 88 -3.24 16.00 -19.98
CA TRP A 88 -3.82 14.73 -20.34
C TRP A 88 -4.85 14.87 -21.46
N GLY A 89 -4.75 13.97 -22.45
CA GLY A 89 -5.67 13.90 -23.61
C GLY A 89 -5.63 15.13 -24.51
N SER A 90 -6.55 15.20 -25.48
CA SER A 90 -6.83 16.42 -26.24
C SER A 90 -8.11 17.05 -25.66
N PRO A 91 -8.14 18.35 -25.30
CA PRO A 91 -7.18 19.43 -25.59
C PRO A 91 -6.20 19.75 -24.44
N SER A 92 -5.41 18.77 -23.96
CA SER A 92 -4.40 18.93 -22.89
C SER A 92 -4.96 19.43 -21.56
N ARG A 93 -5.88 18.67 -20.98
CA ARG A 93 -6.52 19.03 -19.70
C ARG A 93 -5.64 18.67 -18.52
N SER A 94 -5.71 19.48 -17.46
CA SER A 94 -5.08 19.16 -16.18
C SER A 94 -6.13 19.14 -15.07
N TRP A 95 -6.02 18.18 -14.16
CA TRP A 95 -6.88 18.07 -12.99
C TRP A 95 -6.17 17.35 -11.85
N VAL A 96 -6.67 17.53 -10.63
CA VAL A 96 -6.19 16.81 -9.46
C VAL A 96 -7.20 15.75 -9.06
N GLN A 97 -6.74 14.51 -8.91
CA GLN A 97 -7.50 13.44 -8.29
C GLN A 97 -7.00 13.25 -6.87
N CYS A 98 -7.73 13.80 -5.90
CA CYS A 98 -7.42 13.64 -4.48
C CYS A 98 -7.76 12.23 -3.99
N HIS A 99 -7.07 11.77 -2.95
CA HIS A 99 -7.38 10.49 -2.27
C HIS A 99 -8.73 10.50 -1.56
N HIS A 100 -9.22 11.68 -1.16
CA HIS A 100 -10.50 11.87 -0.50
C HIS A 100 -11.45 12.70 -1.37
N LEU A 101 -12.76 12.53 -1.16
CA LEU A 101 -13.76 13.35 -1.83
C LEU A 101 -13.58 14.83 -1.41
N PRO A 102 -13.51 15.77 -2.37
CA PRO A 102 -13.30 17.18 -2.06
C PRO A 102 -14.55 17.84 -1.41
N PHE A 103 -15.71 17.21 -1.54
CA PHE A 103 -16.99 17.76 -1.07
C PHE A 103 -17.82 16.70 -0.34
N PRO A 104 -18.55 17.09 0.73
CA PRO A 104 -19.42 16.18 1.46
C PRO A 104 -20.64 15.79 0.61
N ALA A 105 -21.21 14.62 0.88
CA ALA A 105 -22.54 14.29 0.36
C ALA A 105 -23.58 15.25 0.98
N ARG A 106 -24.53 15.71 0.17
CA ARG A 106 -25.70 16.48 0.61
C ARG A 106 -26.92 15.62 0.39
N ASP A 107 -27.77 15.48 1.41
CA ASP A 107 -29.00 14.67 1.32
C ASP A 107 -28.74 13.23 0.81
N ASN A 108 -27.62 12.63 1.21
CA ASN A 108 -27.12 11.32 0.74
C ASN A 108 -26.77 11.24 -0.76
N VAL A 109 -26.67 12.38 -1.45
CA VAL A 109 -26.23 12.46 -2.84
C VAL A 109 -24.81 13.03 -2.91
N PRO A 110 -23.87 12.36 -3.60
CA PRO A 110 -22.54 12.91 -3.84
C PRO A 110 -22.61 14.29 -4.50
N PHE A 111 -21.83 15.24 -3.98
CA PHE A 111 -21.93 16.65 -4.39
C PHE A 111 -21.71 16.88 -5.90
N VAL A 112 -20.98 15.98 -6.57
CA VAL A 112 -20.73 16.03 -8.02
C VAL A 112 -22.00 16.09 -8.85
N HIS A 113 -23.10 15.49 -8.38
CA HIS A 113 -24.38 15.51 -9.10
C HIS A 113 -25.05 16.88 -9.15
N TYR A 114 -24.67 17.81 -8.27
CA TYR A 114 -25.17 19.19 -8.29
C TYR A 114 -24.40 20.09 -9.27
N PHE A 115 -23.22 19.67 -9.73
CA PHE A 115 -22.42 20.42 -10.72
C PHE A 115 -22.77 20.08 -12.16
N THR A 116 -23.44 18.95 -12.39
CA THR A 116 -23.77 18.45 -13.73
C THR A 116 -25.18 18.87 -14.21
N GLY A 117 -25.78 19.87 -13.54
CA GLY A 117 -27.10 20.43 -13.86
C GLY A 117 -27.02 21.73 -14.65
#